data_AF-A0A2N1GUV1-F1
#
_entry.id   AF-A0A2N1GUV1-F1
#
_cell.length_a   1.000
_cell.length_b   1.000
_cell.length_c   1.000
_cell.angle_alpha   90.00
_cell.angle_beta   90.00
_cell.angle_gamma   90.00
#
_symmetry.space_group_name_H-M   'P 1'
#
loop_
_entity.id
_entity.type
_entity.pdbx_description
1 polymer ?
#
loop_
_entity_poly.entity_id
_entity_poly.type
_entity_poly.pdbx_seq_one_letter_code
_entity_poly.pdbx_strand_id
1 'polypeptide(L)'
;MSSCDKSCGCGPASAGPEAAAKPLNEGTWISKFSVPKMDCPSEERMIRLALNGLQEIASLSFDLSGRQVSVFHEGAVEQIATKLESLGLGARLLDTQPISPESVSANSANEEQNASKEASTLKILLGINGAMFLAEMSAGLIAQSTGLIADSLDMFADAAVYGLALFAVGRSAGMQVRAAHLAGMFQIILALGVLLEVARRFLYGSEPESMLMMGIGAVALVANVTCLWLIYSHREGGAHMKASWIFSANDVIANVGVIAAGALVAWTGSPYPDLVIGTVVGLIVLNGARRILALKA
;
A
#
# COMPACT_ATOMS: atom_id res chain seq x y z
N MET A 1 -58.53 -8.76 -25.32
CA MET A 1 -57.92 -7.47 -25.71
C MET A 1 -57.57 -6.75 -24.40
N SER A 2 -56.35 -6.38 -24.02
CA SER A 2 -55.00 -6.44 -24.59
C SER A 2 -54.05 -6.19 -23.39
N SER A 3 -53.14 -7.11 -23.08
CA SER A 3 -51.67 -7.01 -23.15
C SER A 3 -50.94 -6.10 -22.15
N CYS A 4 -49.96 -6.71 -21.48
CA CYS A 4 -48.73 -6.07 -21.00
C CYS A 4 -48.02 -5.31 -22.14
N ASP A 5 -47.44 -4.15 -21.82
CA ASP A 5 -46.07 -3.75 -22.23
C ASP A 5 -45.74 -2.35 -21.72
N LYS A 6 -44.67 -2.23 -20.91
CA LYS A 6 -43.53 -1.33 -21.19
C LYS A 6 -42.49 -1.35 -20.06
N SER A 7 -41.38 -1.97 -20.43
CA SER A 7 -40.01 -1.80 -19.94
C SER A 7 -39.61 -0.34 -19.68
N CYS A 8 -38.92 -0.10 -18.55
CA CYS A 8 -37.87 0.88 -18.32
C CYS A 8 -37.14 0.38 -17.05
N GLY A 9 -35.91 -0.14 -17.04
CA GLY A 9 -34.72 0.35 -17.73
C GLY A 9 -33.76 0.90 -16.66
N CYS A 10 -33.19 0.04 -15.82
CA CYS A 10 -32.12 0.41 -14.89
C CYS A 10 -30.83 0.62 -15.69
N GLY A 11 -30.56 1.87 -16.10
CA GLY A 11 -29.24 2.29 -16.55
C GLY A 11 -28.31 2.51 -15.35
N PRO A 12 -26.99 2.26 -15.49
CA PRO A 12 -26.03 2.58 -14.44
C PRO A 12 -25.96 4.10 -14.29
N ALA A 13 -26.10 4.58 -13.05
CA ALA A 13 -25.87 5.97 -12.70
C ALA A 13 -24.45 6.35 -13.13
N SER A 14 -24.37 7.24 -14.13
CA SER A 14 -23.14 7.80 -14.66
C SER A 14 -22.33 8.45 -13.55
N ALA A 15 -21.05 8.09 -13.51
CA ALA A 15 -20.03 8.71 -12.68
C ALA A 15 -20.09 10.24 -12.82
N GLY A 16 -20.17 10.94 -11.68
CA GLY A 16 -19.94 12.37 -11.64
C GLY A 16 -18.49 12.66 -12.04
N PRO A 17 -18.24 13.68 -12.87
CA PRO A 17 -16.91 13.97 -13.34
C PRO A 17 -16.02 14.40 -12.18
N GLU A 18 -14.93 13.65 -12.03
CA GLU A 18 -13.63 14.10 -11.56
C GLU A 18 -13.42 15.56 -11.97
N ALA A 19 -12.94 16.41 -11.06
CA ALA A 19 -12.59 17.80 -11.39
C ALA A 19 -11.48 17.76 -12.45
N ALA A 20 -11.89 17.77 -13.71
CA ALA A 20 -11.02 17.69 -14.86
C ALA A 20 -10.06 18.89 -14.79
N ALA A 21 -8.76 18.58 -14.79
CA ALA A 21 -7.72 19.58 -14.97
C ALA A 21 -8.08 20.44 -16.19
N LYS A 22 -8.16 21.76 -16.01
CA LYS A 22 -8.32 22.67 -17.13
C LYS A 22 -7.12 22.50 -18.08
N PRO A 23 -7.32 22.50 -19.41
CA PRO A 23 -6.20 22.53 -20.33
C PRO A 23 -5.35 23.78 -20.04
N LEU A 24 -4.05 23.56 -19.78
CA LEU A 24 -3.08 24.59 -19.41
C LEU A 24 -2.85 25.49 -20.63
N ASN A 25 -3.30 26.75 -20.58
CA ASN A 25 -3.18 27.70 -21.67
C ASN A 25 -1.84 28.47 -21.60
N GLU A 26 -1.46 29.08 -22.72
CA GLU A 26 -0.36 30.06 -22.79
C GLU A 26 -0.57 31.15 -21.73
N GLY A 27 0.36 31.26 -20.77
CA GLY A 27 0.25 32.19 -19.63
C GLY A 27 0.24 31.53 -18.25
N THR A 28 0.32 30.20 -18.17
CA THR A 28 0.44 29.50 -16.88
C THR A 28 1.87 29.63 -16.32
N TRP A 29 2.00 29.80 -15.01
CA TRP A 29 3.24 29.84 -14.24
C TRP A 29 3.34 28.61 -13.33
N ILE A 30 4.57 28.11 -13.13
CA ILE A 30 4.85 27.12 -12.09
C ILE A 30 5.57 27.82 -10.94
N SER A 31 5.05 27.68 -9.72
CA SER A 31 5.69 28.18 -8.51
C SER A 31 5.96 27.04 -7.56
N LYS A 32 7.24 26.85 -7.23
CA LYS A 32 7.71 25.82 -6.30
C LYS A 32 7.81 26.40 -4.90
N PHE A 33 7.17 25.75 -3.95
CA PHE A 33 7.24 26.13 -2.53
C PHE A 33 7.85 24.99 -1.73
N SER A 34 8.78 25.30 -0.84
CA SER A 34 9.21 24.39 0.22
C SER A 34 8.19 24.45 1.36
N VAL A 35 7.70 23.31 1.83
CA VAL A 35 6.76 23.18 2.95
C VAL A 35 7.34 22.19 3.97
N PRO A 36 8.21 22.64 4.88
CA PRO A 36 9.00 21.76 5.74
C PRO A 36 8.21 20.82 6.65
N LYS A 37 6.93 21.11 6.93
CA LYS A 37 6.04 20.29 7.76
C LYS A 37 5.06 19.43 6.96
N MET A 38 5.24 19.27 5.64
CA MET A 38 4.37 18.46 4.78
C MET A 38 4.83 17.00 4.73
N ASP A 39 4.87 16.32 5.86
CA ASP A 39 5.42 14.96 5.99
C ASP A 39 4.36 13.84 6.00
N CYS A 40 3.06 14.16 6.00
CA CYS A 40 2.01 13.16 5.85
C CYS A 40 0.86 13.55 4.90
N PRO A 41 0.03 12.58 4.47
CA PRO A 41 -1.12 12.84 3.57
C PRO A 41 -2.15 13.83 4.12
N SER A 42 -2.17 14.05 5.44
CA SER A 42 -3.11 14.99 6.07
C SER A 42 -2.72 16.45 5.79
N GLU A 43 -1.43 16.78 5.80
CA GLU A 43 -0.96 18.12 5.45
C GLU A 43 -1.08 18.39 3.95
N GLU A 44 -0.83 17.38 3.10
CA GLU A 44 -1.10 17.48 1.66
C GLU A 44 -2.57 17.83 1.41
N ARG A 45 -3.49 17.10 2.04
CA ARG A 45 -4.94 17.35 1.92
C ARG A 45 -5.33 18.73 2.43
N MET A 46 -4.70 19.20 3.50
CA MET A 46 -4.92 20.54 4.04
C MET A 46 -4.50 21.62 3.03
N ILE A 47 -3.34 21.47 2.40
CA ILE A 47 -2.86 22.37 1.35
C ILE A 47 -3.81 22.34 0.16
N ARG A 48 -4.20 21.14 -0.30
CA ARG A 48 -5.14 20.97 -1.42
C ARG A 48 -6.47 21.65 -1.13
N LEU A 49 -7.05 21.48 0.07
CA LEU A 49 -8.30 22.13 0.46
C LEU A 49 -8.19 23.65 0.54
N ALA A 50 -7.09 24.17 1.10
CA ALA A 50 -6.86 25.61 1.22
C ALA A 50 -6.73 26.28 -0.16
N LEU A 51 -6.05 25.61 -1.09
CA LEU A 51 -5.77 26.13 -2.43
C LEU A 51 -6.93 25.91 -3.41
N ASN A 52 -7.81 24.91 -3.22
CA ASN A 52 -8.97 24.65 -4.07
C ASN A 52 -9.92 25.87 -4.22
N GLY A 53 -9.93 26.77 -3.24
CA GLY A 53 -10.73 28.01 -3.30
C GLY A 53 -10.20 29.10 -4.25
N LEU A 54 -9.05 28.91 -4.91
CA LEU A 54 -8.47 29.88 -5.84
C LEU A 54 -8.74 29.42 -7.28
N GLN A 55 -9.55 30.20 -8.03
CA GLN A 55 -9.90 29.87 -9.41
C GLN A 55 -8.73 29.98 -10.40
N GLU A 56 -7.65 30.62 -9.96
CA GLU A 56 -6.41 30.86 -10.71
C GLU A 56 -5.46 29.66 -10.69
N ILE A 57 -5.76 28.60 -9.92
CA ILE A 57 -4.95 27.40 -9.83
C ILE A 57 -5.45 26.35 -10.84
N ALA A 58 -4.56 25.92 -11.72
CA ALA A 58 -4.83 24.87 -12.70
C ALA A 58 -4.63 23.47 -12.10
N SER A 59 -3.52 23.26 -11.39
CA SER A 59 -3.22 21.98 -10.74
C SER A 59 -2.19 22.15 -9.61
N LEU A 60 -2.09 21.10 -8.78
CA LEU A 60 -1.14 21.00 -7.67
C LEU A 60 -0.41 19.67 -7.77
N SER A 61 0.92 19.72 -7.73
CA SER A 61 1.78 18.55 -7.62
C SER A 61 2.55 18.59 -6.31
N PHE A 62 2.62 17.46 -5.63
CA PHE A 62 3.18 17.35 -4.29
C PHE A 62 4.33 16.36 -4.29
N ASP A 63 5.49 16.81 -3.80
CA ASP A 63 6.62 15.98 -3.47
C ASP A 63 6.76 15.91 -1.94
N LEU A 64 6.17 14.86 -1.34
CA LEU A 64 6.23 14.61 0.10
C LEU A 64 7.65 14.31 0.58
N SER A 65 8.51 13.75 -0.28
CA SER A 65 9.89 13.39 0.07
C SER A 65 10.79 14.62 0.08
N GLY A 66 10.68 15.46 -0.95
CA GLY A 66 11.37 16.74 -1.07
C GLY A 66 10.75 17.85 -0.23
N ARG A 67 9.57 17.59 0.38
CA ARG A 67 8.76 18.57 1.13
C ARG A 67 8.47 19.81 0.29
N GLN A 68 8.06 19.59 -0.95
CA GLN A 68 7.80 20.64 -1.94
C GLN A 68 6.40 20.52 -2.52
N VAL A 69 5.77 21.66 -2.79
CA VAL A 69 4.54 21.74 -3.58
C VAL A 69 4.82 22.60 -4.81
N SER A 70 4.48 22.07 -5.98
CA SER A 70 4.49 22.79 -7.24
C SER A 70 3.06 23.22 -7.55
N VAL A 71 2.84 24.53 -7.59
CA VAL A 71 1.54 25.13 -7.89
C VAL A 71 1.55 25.64 -9.32
N PHE A 72 0.64 25.13 -10.14
CA PHE A 72 0.41 25.59 -11.51
C PHE A 72 -0.72 26.60 -11.48
N HIS A 73 -0.45 27.83 -11.89
CA HIS A 73 -1.40 28.93 -11.74
C HIS A 73 -1.30 29.95 -12.87
N GLU A 74 -2.41 30.63 -13.16
CA GLU A 74 -2.48 31.71 -14.16
C GLU A 74 -2.46 33.10 -13.50
N GLY A 75 -2.31 33.17 -12.17
CA GLY A 75 -2.53 34.35 -11.34
C GLY A 75 -1.30 34.85 -10.57
N ALA A 76 -1.53 35.66 -9.54
CA ALA A 76 -0.46 36.24 -8.74
C ALA A 76 0.05 35.25 -7.67
N VAL A 77 1.35 34.93 -7.70
CA VAL A 77 1.98 33.99 -6.74
C VAL A 77 1.83 34.43 -5.29
N GLU A 78 1.68 35.73 -5.04
CA GLU A 78 1.55 36.35 -3.72
C GLU A 78 0.30 35.87 -2.96
N GLN A 79 -0.82 35.66 -3.66
CA GLN A 79 -2.05 35.15 -3.05
C GLN A 79 -1.89 33.70 -2.61
N ILE A 80 -1.20 32.90 -3.43
CA ILE A 80 -0.89 31.49 -3.16
C ILE A 80 0.08 31.40 -1.98
N ALA A 81 1.13 32.22 -1.97
CA ALA A 81 2.12 32.29 -0.90
C ALA A 81 1.46 32.65 0.43
N THR A 82 0.63 33.70 0.46
CA THR A 82 -0.07 34.14 1.67
C THR A 82 -0.97 33.04 2.24
N LYS A 83 -1.67 32.30 1.36
CA LYS A 83 -2.55 31.21 1.77
C LYS A 83 -1.77 30.01 2.32
N LEU A 84 -0.67 29.64 1.67
CA LEU A 84 0.24 28.59 2.14
C LEU A 84 0.92 28.96 3.47
N GLU A 85 1.29 30.23 3.66
CA GLU A 85 1.84 30.73 4.93
C GLU A 85 0.80 30.67 6.06
N SER A 86 -0.46 31.00 5.76
CA SER A 86 -1.56 30.94 6.74
C SER A 86 -1.79 29.56 7.34
N LEU A 87 -1.34 28.49 6.66
CA LEU A 87 -1.45 27.11 7.15
C LEU A 87 -0.45 26.79 8.28
N GLY A 88 0.53 27.66 8.55
CA GLY A 88 1.52 27.45 9.62
C GLY A 88 2.50 26.29 9.36
N LEU A 89 2.54 25.79 8.11
CA LEU A 89 3.40 24.69 7.67
C LEU A 89 4.83 25.14 7.31
N GLY A 90 5.10 26.45 7.39
CA GLY A 90 6.42 27.04 7.11
C GLY A 90 6.72 27.18 5.62
N ALA A 91 5.68 27.34 4.80
CA ALA A 91 5.82 27.46 3.35
C ALA A 91 6.73 28.63 2.96
N ARG A 92 7.66 28.39 2.02
CA ARG A 92 8.52 29.42 1.43
C ARG A 92 8.59 29.25 -0.08
N LEU A 93 8.42 30.33 -0.82
CA LEU A 93 8.61 30.33 -2.27
C LEU A 93 10.09 30.07 -2.57
N LEU A 94 10.36 29.06 -3.42
CA LEU A 94 11.69 28.74 -3.90
C LEU A 94 11.94 29.37 -5.26
N ASP A 95 11.01 29.18 -6.19
CA ASP A 95 11.17 29.58 -7.59
C ASP A 95 9.82 29.78 -8.27
N THR A 96 9.76 30.71 -9.22
CA THR A 96 8.60 30.97 -10.06
C THR A 96 9.07 31.10 -11.51
N GLN A 97 8.64 30.18 -12.37
CA GLN A 97 9.02 30.16 -13.77
C GLN A 97 7.78 30.17 -14.67
N PRO A 98 7.81 30.85 -15.82
CA PRO A 98 6.76 30.73 -16.82
C PRO A 98 6.82 29.33 -17.43
N ILE A 99 5.67 28.69 -17.55
CA ILE A 99 5.59 27.37 -18.18
C ILE A 99 5.81 27.55 -19.68
N SER A 100 6.89 26.98 -20.21
CA SER A 100 6.94 26.68 -21.64
C SER A 100 6.07 25.45 -21.91
N PRO A 101 5.25 25.41 -22.99
CA PRO A 101 4.36 24.29 -23.30
C PRO A 101 5.05 22.93 -23.25
N GLU A 102 6.31 22.86 -23.68
CA GLU A 102 7.15 21.66 -23.62
C GLU A 102 7.44 21.18 -22.19
N SER A 103 7.64 22.10 -21.24
CA SER A 103 7.94 21.78 -19.84
C SER A 103 6.74 21.26 -19.06
N VAL A 104 5.52 21.71 -19.39
CA VAL A 104 4.29 21.19 -18.78
C VAL A 104 3.93 19.82 -19.33
N SER A 105 4.00 19.64 -20.66
CA SER A 105 3.74 18.32 -21.24
C SER A 105 4.78 17.30 -20.77
N ALA A 106 6.06 17.70 -20.62
CA ALA A 106 7.10 16.82 -20.08
C ALA A 106 6.87 16.47 -18.61
N ASN A 107 6.48 17.43 -17.75
CA ASN A 107 6.25 17.16 -16.32
C ASN A 107 5.00 16.32 -16.08
N SER A 108 3.87 16.65 -16.73
CA SER A 108 2.64 15.85 -16.61
C SER A 108 2.85 14.43 -17.16
N ALA A 109 3.57 14.28 -18.28
CA ALA A 109 3.92 12.96 -18.81
C ALA A 109 4.85 12.19 -17.87
N ASN A 110 5.81 12.84 -17.22
CA ASN A 110 6.69 12.21 -16.24
C ASN A 110 5.94 11.79 -14.97
N GLU A 111 4.98 12.59 -14.48
CA GLU A 111 4.14 12.26 -13.33
C GLU A 111 3.21 11.07 -13.62
N GLU A 112 2.53 11.08 -14.77
CA GLU A 112 1.72 9.95 -15.22
C GLU A 112 2.56 8.68 -15.42
N GLN A 113 3.76 8.81 -15.99
CA GLN A 113 4.70 7.70 -16.12
C GLN A 113 5.16 7.15 -14.78
N ASN A 114 5.45 8.00 -13.79
CA ASN A 114 5.88 7.58 -12.47
C ASN A 114 4.73 6.89 -11.71
N ALA A 115 3.51 7.43 -11.74
CA ALA A 115 2.33 6.80 -11.15
C ALA A 115 2.01 5.44 -11.83
N SER A 116 2.19 5.35 -13.15
CA SER A 116 2.03 4.10 -13.90
C SER A 116 3.09 3.05 -13.54
N LYS A 117 4.35 3.46 -13.33
CA LYS A 117 5.45 2.58 -12.87
C LYS A 117 5.20 2.09 -11.44
N GLU A 118 4.74 2.96 -10.55
CA GLU A 118 4.37 2.60 -9.17
C GLU A 118 3.22 1.60 -9.16
N ALA A 119 2.13 1.87 -9.90
CA ALA A 119 1.00 0.96 -10.02
C ALA A 119 1.40 -0.39 -10.63
N SER A 120 2.30 -0.39 -11.61
CA SER A 120 2.85 -1.62 -12.19
C SER A 120 3.69 -2.40 -11.18
N THR A 121 4.49 -1.73 -10.37
CA THR A 121 5.28 -2.34 -9.29
C THR A 121 4.37 -2.97 -8.24
N LEU A 122 3.33 -2.26 -7.79
CA LEU A 122 2.33 -2.77 -6.85
C LEU A 122 1.58 -4.01 -7.39
N LYS A 123 1.28 -4.05 -8.69
CA LYS A 123 0.68 -5.24 -9.32
C LYS A 123 1.61 -6.45 -9.29
N ILE A 124 2.90 -6.23 -9.51
CA ILE A 124 3.91 -7.30 -9.43
C ILE A 124 4.03 -7.80 -7.98
N LEU A 125 4.14 -6.90 -7.00
CA LEU A 125 4.19 -7.25 -5.58
C LEU A 125 2.95 -8.01 -5.12
N LEU A 126 1.76 -7.56 -5.54
CA LEU A 126 0.49 -8.24 -5.31
C LEU A 126 0.50 -9.66 -5.89
N GLY A 127 0.97 -9.81 -7.13
CA GLY A 127 1.03 -11.11 -7.80
C GLY A 127 1.98 -12.09 -7.11
N ILE A 128 3.17 -11.61 -6.71
CA ILE A 128 4.17 -12.44 -6.01
C ILE A 128 3.61 -12.89 -4.65
N ASN A 129 3.16 -11.95 -3.81
CA ASN A 129 2.63 -12.25 -2.48
C ASN A 129 1.38 -13.13 -2.54
N GLY A 130 0.47 -12.86 -3.47
CA GLY A 130 -0.74 -13.68 -3.64
C GLY A 130 -0.42 -15.11 -4.08
N ALA A 131 0.57 -15.31 -4.96
CA ALA A 131 1.01 -16.63 -5.37
C ALA A 131 1.72 -17.38 -4.23
N MET A 132 2.61 -16.69 -3.50
CA MET A 132 3.31 -17.25 -2.35
C MET A 132 2.35 -17.64 -1.23
N PHE A 133 1.36 -16.81 -0.91
CA PHE A 133 0.29 -17.16 0.04
C PHE A 133 -0.33 -18.53 -0.27
N LEU A 134 -0.73 -18.77 -1.52
CA LEU A 134 -1.35 -20.04 -1.91
C LEU A 134 -0.36 -21.21 -1.82
N ALA A 135 0.88 -21.00 -2.26
CA ALA A 135 1.93 -22.02 -2.22
C ALA A 135 2.28 -22.41 -0.78
N GLU A 136 2.53 -21.43 0.09
CA GLU A 136 2.92 -21.62 1.49
C GLU A 136 1.78 -22.13 2.35
N MET A 137 0.54 -21.67 2.12
CA MET A 137 -0.62 -22.22 2.80
C MET A 137 -0.77 -23.70 2.48
N SER A 138 -0.70 -24.06 1.20
CA SER A 138 -0.81 -25.46 0.76
C SER A 138 0.34 -26.29 1.34
N ALA A 139 1.58 -25.81 1.23
CA ALA A 139 2.74 -26.49 1.75
C ALA A 139 2.73 -26.61 3.27
N GLY A 140 2.33 -25.58 4.00
CA GLY A 140 2.25 -25.59 5.46
C GLY A 140 1.20 -26.56 5.99
N LEU A 141 0.08 -26.72 5.28
CA LEU A 141 -0.90 -27.77 5.58
C LEU A 141 -0.34 -29.17 5.31
N ILE A 142 0.30 -29.39 4.16
CA ILE A 142 0.91 -30.69 3.79
C ILE A 142 2.05 -31.06 4.74
N ALA A 143 2.94 -30.11 5.01
CA ALA A 143 4.11 -30.28 5.86
C ALA A 143 3.76 -30.24 7.36
N GLN A 144 2.50 -30.02 7.74
CA GLN A 144 2.11 -29.79 9.13
C GLN A 144 3.00 -28.76 9.86
N SER A 145 3.35 -27.67 9.18
CA SER A 145 4.14 -26.57 9.73
C SER A 145 3.25 -25.37 10.04
N THR A 146 3.24 -24.94 11.30
CA THR A 146 2.57 -23.71 11.73
C THR A 146 3.34 -22.46 11.34
N GLY A 147 4.67 -22.55 11.25
CA GLY A 147 5.53 -21.49 10.73
C GLY A 147 5.17 -21.11 9.31
N LEU A 148 5.11 -22.09 8.39
CA LEU A 148 4.70 -21.85 7.00
C LEU A 148 3.26 -21.34 6.86
N ILE A 149 2.33 -21.88 7.65
CA ILE A 149 0.95 -21.37 7.62
C ILE A 149 0.92 -19.90 8.09
N ALA A 150 1.64 -19.55 9.15
CA ALA A 150 1.71 -18.18 9.64
C ALA A 150 2.38 -17.22 8.63
N ASP A 151 3.47 -17.66 8.00
CA ASP A 151 4.19 -16.93 6.96
C ASP A 151 3.28 -16.63 5.75
N SER A 152 2.53 -17.63 5.30
CA SER A 152 1.55 -17.45 4.22
C SER A 152 0.51 -16.37 4.52
N LEU A 153 0.09 -16.26 5.79
CA LEU A 153 -0.88 -15.26 6.22
C LEU A 153 -0.31 -13.84 6.21
N ASP A 154 1.00 -13.71 6.43
CA ASP A 154 1.72 -12.44 6.29
C ASP A 154 1.77 -12.02 4.82
N MET A 155 2.10 -12.96 3.92
CA MET A 155 2.01 -12.72 2.45
C MET A 155 0.60 -12.29 2.03
N PHE A 156 -0.43 -12.89 2.62
CA PHE A 156 -1.81 -12.48 2.37
C PHE A 156 -2.10 -11.07 2.87
N ALA A 157 -1.59 -10.69 4.05
CA ALA A 157 -1.72 -9.34 4.59
C ALA A 157 -1.09 -8.31 3.65
N ASP A 158 0.12 -8.59 3.17
CA ASP A 158 0.85 -7.75 2.23
C ASP A 158 0.13 -7.62 0.89
N ALA A 159 -0.32 -8.75 0.33
CA ALA A 159 -1.17 -8.77 -0.87
C ALA A 159 -2.44 -7.94 -0.69
N ALA A 160 -3.10 -8.04 0.46
CA ALA A 160 -4.29 -7.24 0.75
C ALA A 160 -3.97 -5.74 0.79
N VAL A 161 -2.85 -5.34 1.39
CA VAL A 161 -2.40 -3.93 1.42
C VAL A 161 -2.11 -3.42 0.01
N TYR A 162 -1.37 -4.17 -0.82
CA TYR A 162 -1.09 -3.77 -2.21
C TYR A 162 -2.38 -3.71 -3.06
N GLY A 163 -3.29 -4.66 -2.86
CA GLY A 163 -4.59 -4.68 -3.52
C GLY A 163 -5.46 -3.49 -3.14
N LEU A 164 -5.47 -3.11 -1.86
CA LEU A 164 -6.17 -1.91 -1.37
C LEU A 164 -5.56 -0.63 -1.93
N ALA A 165 -4.24 -0.53 -2.01
CA ALA A 165 -3.56 0.62 -2.62
C ALA A 165 -3.94 0.80 -4.10
N LEU A 166 -3.99 -0.30 -4.86
CA LEU A 166 -4.45 -0.28 -6.26
C LEU A 166 -5.94 0.04 -6.38
N PHE A 167 -6.79 -0.49 -5.49
CA PHE A 167 -8.22 -0.23 -5.47
C PHE A 167 -8.56 1.21 -5.06
N ALA A 168 -7.71 1.86 -4.25
CA ALA A 168 -7.94 3.19 -3.73
C ALA A 168 -7.92 4.28 -4.82
N VAL A 169 -7.26 4.04 -5.95
CA VAL A 169 -7.14 4.99 -7.07
C VAL A 169 -8.54 5.35 -7.61
N GLY A 170 -8.88 6.64 -7.51
CA GLY A 170 -10.17 7.17 -8.00
C GLY A 170 -11.39 6.85 -7.11
N ARG A 171 -11.19 6.32 -5.89
CA ARG A 171 -12.29 5.98 -4.95
C ARG A 171 -12.39 6.97 -3.79
N SER A 172 -13.59 7.10 -3.23
CA SER A 172 -13.82 7.96 -2.06
C SER A 172 -13.19 7.36 -0.80
N ALA A 173 -12.75 8.21 0.13
CA ALA A 173 -12.13 7.80 1.40
C ALA A 173 -13.00 6.79 2.18
N GLY A 174 -14.32 6.98 2.20
CA GLY A 174 -15.25 6.05 2.85
C GLY A 174 -15.29 4.65 2.21
N MET A 175 -15.10 4.56 0.89
CA MET A 175 -15.04 3.26 0.19
C MET A 175 -13.70 2.56 0.43
N GLN A 176 -12.61 3.32 0.50
CA GLN A 176 -11.27 2.82 0.83
C GLN A 176 -11.24 2.22 2.24
N VAL A 177 -11.79 2.92 3.23
CA VAL A 177 -11.85 2.45 4.63
C VAL A 177 -12.72 1.20 4.77
N ARG A 178 -13.86 1.12 4.06
CA ARG A 178 -14.71 -0.08 4.05
C ARG A 178 -13.98 -1.29 3.46
N ALA A 179 -13.26 -1.11 2.35
CA ALA A 179 -12.46 -2.18 1.76
C ALA A 179 -11.34 -2.63 2.70
N ALA A 180 -10.65 -1.67 3.35
CA ALA A 180 -9.62 -1.96 4.34
C ALA A 180 -10.17 -2.72 5.55
N HIS A 181 -11.34 -2.34 6.07
CA HIS A 181 -11.99 -3.05 7.17
C HIS A 181 -12.38 -4.48 6.80
N LEU A 182 -12.88 -4.70 5.58
CA LEU A 182 -13.21 -6.05 5.11
C LEU A 182 -11.95 -6.92 5.05
N ALA A 183 -10.88 -6.42 4.45
CA ALA A 183 -9.59 -7.12 4.39
C ALA A 183 -9.03 -7.41 5.80
N GLY A 184 -9.03 -6.42 6.69
CA GLY A 184 -8.59 -6.57 8.08
C GLY A 184 -9.41 -7.59 8.86
N MET A 185 -10.72 -7.66 8.63
CA MET A 185 -11.59 -8.68 9.26
C MET A 185 -11.23 -10.10 8.79
N PHE A 186 -11.03 -10.31 7.49
CA PHE A 186 -10.56 -11.60 6.96
C PHE A 186 -9.21 -11.99 7.57
N GLN A 187 -8.29 -11.05 7.67
CA GLN A 187 -6.97 -11.28 8.24
C GLN A 187 -7.02 -11.63 9.74
N ILE A 188 -7.92 -11.00 10.53
CA ILE A 188 -8.14 -11.41 11.93
C ILE A 188 -8.63 -12.85 12.01
N ILE A 189 -9.62 -13.23 11.18
CA ILE A 189 -10.18 -14.59 11.20
C ILE A 189 -9.08 -15.62 10.90
N LEU A 190 -8.28 -15.37 9.86
CA LEU A 190 -7.17 -16.25 9.48
C LEU A 190 -6.10 -16.32 10.58
N ALA A 191 -5.66 -15.18 11.12
CA ALA A 191 -4.61 -15.13 12.13
C ALA A 191 -5.04 -15.83 13.43
N LEU A 192 -6.29 -15.64 13.86
CA LEU A 192 -6.85 -16.41 14.98
C LEU A 192 -6.91 -17.91 14.67
N GLY A 193 -7.26 -18.28 13.43
CA GLY A 193 -7.22 -19.68 12.97
C GLY A 193 -5.84 -20.31 13.11
N VAL A 194 -4.77 -19.59 12.74
CA VAL A 194 -3.38 -20.05 12.90
C VAL A 194 -2.99 -20.18 14.37
N LEU A 195 -3.32 -19.19 15.21
CA LEU A 195 -3.00 -19.27 16.64
C LEU A 195 -3.77 -20.42 17.33
N LEU A 196 -5.01 -20.68 16.90
CA LEU A 196 -5.77 -21.85 17.35
C LEU A 196 -5.12 -23.15 16.88
N GLU A 197 -4.62 -23.21 15.65
CA GLU A 197 -3.91 -24.38 15.12
C GLU A 197 -2.59 -24.62 15.87
N VAL A 198 -1.86 -23.56 16.20
CA VAL A 198 -0.67 -23.64 17.07
C VAL A 198 -1.04 -24.20 18.44
N ALA A 199 -2.09 -23.68 19.08
CA ALA A 199 -2.54 -24.19 20.38
C ALA A 199 -2.97 -25.66 20.29
N ARG A 200 -3.68 -26.04 19.21
CA ARG A 200 -4.07 -27.43 18.94
C ARG A 200 -2.84 -28.33 18.82
N ARG A 201 -1.85 -27.96 18.01
CA ARG A 201 -0.63 -28.76 17.78
C ARG A 201 0.29 -28.78 18.99
N PHE A 202 0.28 -27.74 19.81
CA PHE A 202 0.97 -27.74 21.09
C PHE A 202 0.39 -28.79 22.06
N LEU A 203 -0.93 -29.00 22.05
CA LEU A 203 -1.62 -29.96 22.93
C LEU A 203 -1.64 -31.39 22.38
N TYR A 204 -1.87 -31.55 21.08
CA TYR A 204 -2.07 -32.86 20.43
C TYR A 204 -0.84 -33.36 19.65
N GLY A 205 0.20 -32.53 19.53
CA GLY A 205 1.37 -32.81 18.72
C GLY A 205 1.19 -32.48 17.23
N SER A 206 2.33 -32.42 16.53
CA SER A 206 2.44 -32.34 15.08
C SER A 206 3.81 -32.86 14.66
N GLU A 207 3.94 -33.27 13.41
CA GLU A 207 5.21 -33.71 12.83
C GLU A 207 5.56 -32.80 11.64
N PRO A 208 6.13 -31.59 11.87
CA PRO A 208 6.49 -30.68 10.80
C PRO A 208 7.56 -31.29 9.90
N GLU A 209 7.27 -31.40 8.60
CA GLU A 209 8.21 -31.92 7.62
C GLU A 209 9.27 -30.86 7.32
N SER A 210 10.48 -31.08 7.82
CA SER A 210 11.52 -30.07 7.88
C SER A 210 12.08 -29.69 6.51
N MET A 211 12.15 -30.63 5.56
CA MET A 211 12.70 -30.36 4.24
C MET A 211 11.77 -29.45 3.42
N LEU A 212 10.47 -29.68 3.46
CA LEU A 212 9.44 -28.85 2.85
C LEU A 212 9.39 -27.47 3.53
N MET A 213 9.49 -27.41 4.86
CA MET A 213 9.61 -26.14 5.59
C MET A 213 10.77 -25.29 5.07
N MET A 214 11.98 -25.85 5.06
CA MET A 214 13.17 -25.12 4.61
C MET A 214 13.11 -24.80 3.11
N GLY A 215 12.64 -25.75 2.28
CA GLY A 215 12.57 -25.58 0.84
C GLY A 215 11.60 -24.47 0.44
N ILE A 216 10.38 -24.48 1.01
CA ILE A 216 9.38 -23.46 0.73
C ILE A 216 9.76 -22.13 1.37
N GLY A 217 10.27 -22.13 2.61
CA GLY A 217 10.79 -20.91 3.24
C GLY A 217 11.94 -20.27 2.44
N ALA A 218 12.80 -21.06 1.80
CA ALA A 218 13.84 -20.53 0.91
C ALA A 218 13.26 -19.90 -0.36
N VAL A 219 12.22 -20.50 -0.96
CA VAL A 219 11.51 -19.90 -2.10
C VAL A 219 10.84 -18.58 -1.69
N ALA A 220 10.20 -18.54 -0.53
CA ALA A 220 9.58 -17.35 0.04
C ALA A 220 10.60 -16.24 0.32
N LEU A 221 11.76 -16.60 0.89
CA LEU A 221 12.86 -15.68 1.10
C LEU A 221 13.34 -15.05 -0.22
N VAL A 222 13.51 -15.85 -1.29
CA VAL A 222 13.89 -15.32 -2.61
C VAL A 222 12.82 -14.39 -3.16
N ALA A 223 11.54 -14.74 -3.02
CA ALA A 223 10.42 -13.91 -3.43
C ALA A 223 10.44 -12.55 -2.70
N ASN A 224 10.61 -12.55 -1.38
CA ASN A 224 10.61 -11.33 -0.58
C ASN A 224 11.85 -10.48 -0.75
N VAL A 225 13.02 -11.08 -0.95
CA VAL A 225 14.22 -10.33 -1.36
C VAL A 225 14.01 -9.67 -2.73
N THR A 226 13.31 -10.34 -3.65
CA THR A 226 12.96 -9.77 -4.95
C THR A 226 12.00 -8.59 -4.78
N CYS A 227 10.95 -8.72 -3.96
CA CYS A 227 10.04 -7.63 -3.61
C CYS A 227 10.79 -6.44 -3.02
N LEU A 228 11.68 -6.68 -2.05
CA LEU A 228 12.49 -5.66 -1.41
C LEU A 228 13.39 -4.92 -2.41
N TRP A 229 13.99 -5.66 -3.35
CA TRP A 229 14.83 -5.10 -4.40
C TRP A 229 14.03 -4.23 -5.39
N LEU A 230 12.81 -4.65 -5.78
CA LEU A 230 11.91 -3.85 -6.63
C LEU A 230 11.52 -2.53 -5.95
N ILE A 231 11.23 -2.58 -4.65
CA ILE A 231 10.87 -1.40 -3.85
C ILE A 231 12.08 -0.47 -3.64
N TYR A 232 13.29 -1.02 -3.51
CA TYR A 232 14.51 -0.23 -3.31
C TYR A 232 14.75 0.80 -4.41
N SER A 233 14.38 0.48 -5.66
CA SER A 233 14.47 1.41 -6.80
C SER A 233 13.54 2.63 -6.67
N HIS A 234 12.57 2.60 -5.75
CA HIS A 234 11.58 3.66 -5.50
C HIS A 234 11.68 4.23 -4.07
N ARG A 235 12.81 4.00 -3.37
CA ARG A 235 13.02 4.35 -1.94
C ARG A 235 12.92 5.85 -1.61
N GLU A 236 13.06 6.72 -2.61
CA GLU A 236 12.89 8.17 -2.46
C GLU A 236 11.44 8.63 -2.71
N GLY A 237 10.52 7.70 -2.98
CA GLY A 237 9.08 7.96 -2.99
C GLY A 237 8.53 8.27 -1.58
N GLY A 238 7.33 8.85 -1.53
CA GLY A 238 6.69 9.36 -0.30
C GLY A 238 6.49 8.31 0.81
N ALA A 239 5.82 8.71 1.90
CA ALA A 239 5.67 7.90 3.12
C ALA A 239 5.18 6.44 2.88
N HIS A 240 4.36 6.21 1.85
CA HIS A 240 3.88 4.89 1.45
C HIS A 240 5.00 3.92 1.04
N MET A 241 6.03 4.39 0.33
CA MET A 241 7.15 3.56 -0.10
C MET A 241 8.07 3.15 1.04
N LYS A 242 8.29 4.06 2.02
CA LYS A 242 9.02 3.72 3.26
C LYS A 242 8.31 2.67 4.08
N ALA A 243 6.98 2.75 4.16
CA ALA A 243 6.18 1.72 4.84
C ALA A 243 6.34 0.36 4.16
N SER A 244 6.21 0.29 2.83
CA SER A 244 6.41 -0.97 2.07
C SER A 244 7.81 -1.56 2.23
N TRP A 245 8.85 -0.75 2.35
CA TRP A 245 10.21 -1.24 2.65
C TRP A 245 10.30 -1.90 4.04
N ILE A 246 9.66 -1.33 5.05
CA ILE A 246 9.64 -1.90 6.41
C ILE A 246 8.87 -3.22 6.43
N PHE A 247 7.72 -3.30 5.76
CA PHE A 247 6.94 -4.54 5.65
C PHE A 247 7.75 -5.65 4.99
N SER A 248 8.29 -5.38 3.79
CA SER A 248 9.09 -6.36 3.05
C SER A 248 10.37 -6.81 3.79
N ALA A 249 10.96 -5.95 4.64
CA ALA A 249 12.08 -6.33 5.49
C ALA A 249 11.67 -7.27 6.64
N ASN A 250 10.46 -7.12 7.18
CA ASN A 250 9.94 -8.02 8.21
C ASN A 250 9.70 -9.42 7.62
N ASP A 251 9.18 -9.51 6.38
CA ASP A 251 8.93 -10.81 5.74
C ASP A 251 10.23 -11.59 5.58
N VAL A 252 11.31 -10.92 5.16
CA VAL A 252 12.65 -11.54 5.07
C VAL A 252 13.07 -12.12 6.43
N ILE A 253 12.83 -11.42 7.53
CA ILE A 253 13.13 -11.90 8.89
C ILE A 253 12.23 -13.09 9.24
N ALA A 254 10.94 -13.04 8.90
CA ALA A 254 10.00 -14.13 9.12
C ALA A 254 10.41 -15.41 8.37
N ASN A 255 10.71 -15.31 7.07
CA ASN A 255 11.15 -16.47 6.26
C ASN A 255 12.46 -17.06 6.80
N VAL A 256 13.43 -16.22 7.19
CA VAL A 256 14.67 -16.69 7.83
C VAL A 256 14.35 -17.43 9.14
N GLY A 257 13.40 -16.91 9.92
CA GLY A 257 12.88 -17.57 11.11
C GLY A 257 12.27 -18.95 10.82
N VAL A 258 11.46 -19.07 9.77
CA VAL A 258 10.84 -20.34 9.34
C VAL A 258 11.90 -21.35 8.88
N ILE A 259 12.88 -20.93 8.09
CA ILE A 259 13.99 -21.78 7.65
C ILE A 259 14.81 -22.26 8.86
N ALA A 260 15.14 -21.35 9.78
CA ALA A 260 15.86 -21.68 11.00
C ALA A 260 15.07 -22.66 11.88
N ALA A 261 13.75 -22.46 12.02
CA ALA A 261 12.88 -23.41 12.72
C ALA A 261 12.88 -24.78 12.03
N GLY A 262 12.80 -24.83 10.70
CA GLY A 262 12.86 -26.09 9.95
C GLY A 262 14.17 -26.84 10.20
N ALA A 263 15.30 -26.13 10.20
CA ALA A 263 16.60 -26.72 10.52
C ALA A 263 16.66 -27.23 11.98
N LEU A 264 16.09 -26.49 12.93
CA LEU A 264 16.01 -26.90 14.33
C LEU A 264 15.08 -28.09 14.54
N VAL A 265 13.94 -28.17 13.83
CA VAL A 265 13.05 -29.35 13.85
C VAL A 265 13.81 -30.57 13.33
N ALA A 266 14.53 -30.43 12.20
CA ALA A 266 15.34 -31.52 11.64
C ALA A 266 16.43 -32.00 12.61
N TRP A 267 17.08 -31.08 13.32
CA TRP A 267 18.17 -31.41 14.23
C TRP A 267 17.68 -31.99 15.56
N THR A 268 16.59 -31.46 16.11
CA THR A 268 16.09 -31.85 17.44
C THR A 268 15.04 -32.94 17.41
N GLY A 269 14.40 -33.19 16.26
CA GLY A 269 13.22 -34.05 16.14
C GLY A 269 12.00 -33.50 16.88
N SER A 270 12.01 -32.22 17.29
CA SER A 270 10.97 -31.60 18.09
C SER A 270 10.15 -30.60 17.27
N PRO A 271 8.81 -30.56 17.41
CA PRO A 271 7.96 -29.59 16.70
C PRO A 271 7.99 -28.18 17.33
N TYR A 272 8.54 -28.02 18.54
CA TYR A 272 8.47 -26.73 19.26
C TYR A 272 9.09 -25.54 18.52
N PRO A 273 10.23 -25.66 17.79
CA PRO A 273 10.77 -24.53 17.03
C PRO A 273 9.78 -23.97 16.01
N ASP A 274 9.06 -24.85 15.30
CA ASP A 274 8.00 -24.45 14.36
C ASP A 274 6.84 -23.76 15.06
N LEU A 275 6.34 -24.32 16.17
CA LEU A 275 5.24 -23.74 16.95
C LEU A 275 5.58 -22.35 17.51
N VAL A 276 6.82 -22.13 17.95
CA VAL A 276 7.29 -20.83 18.42
C VAL A 276 7.28 -19.81 17.30
N ILE A 277 7.84 -20.14 16.14
CA ILE A 277 7.83 -19.23 14.98
C ILE A 277 6.41 -18.98 14.50
N GLY A 278 5.58 -20.02 14.37
CA GLY A 278 4.16 -19.89 14.02
C GLY A 278 3.39 -18.98 14.98
N THR A 279 3.68 -19.06 16.29
CA THR A 279 3.09 -18.15 17.29
C THR A 279 3.53 -16.70 17.05
N VAL A 280 4.83 -16.47 16.89
CA VAL A 280 5.40 -15.12 16.75
C VAL A 280 4.86 -14.45 15.49
N VAL A 281 4.94 -15.11 14.34
CA VAL A 281 4.45 -14.57 13.07
C VAL A 281 2.93 -14.39 13.13
N GLY A 282 2.19 -15.37 13.65
CA GLY A 282 0.73 -15.25 13.81
C GLY A 282 0.30 -14.05 14.68
N LEU A 283 1.05 -13.74 15.74
CA LEU A 283 0.79 -12.56 16.58
C LEU A 283 1.13 -11.24 15.85
N ILE A 284 2.18 -11.21 15.03
CA ILE A 284 2.54 -10.05 14.20
C ILE A 284 1.40 -9.77 13.21
N VAL A 285 0.95 -10.78 12.46
CA VAL A 285 -0.15 -10.66 11.50
C VAL A 285 -1.44 -10.20 12.18
N LEU A 286 -1.77 -10.76 13.35
CA LEU A 286 -2.96 -10.38 14.11
C LEU A 286 -2.90 -8.91 14.57
N ASN A 287 -1.73 -8.43 14.98
CA ASN A 287 -1.53 -7.04 15.35
C ASN A 287 -1.64 -6.11 14.13
N GLY A 288 -1.09 -6.52 12.97
CA GLY A 288 -1.27 -5.82 11.70
C GLY A 288 -2.74 -5.65 11.34
N ALA A 289 -3.51 -6.74 11.39
CA ALA A 289 -4.95 -6.74 11.10
C ALA A 289 -5.75 -5.79 12.02
N ARG A 290 -5.42 -5.78 13.32
CA ARG A 290 -6.02 -4.84 14.29
C ARG A 290 -5.75 -3.38 13.94
N ARG A 291 -4.54 -3.06 13.48
CA ARG A 291 -4.18 -1.70 13.05
C ARG A 291 -4.99 -1.27 11.82
N ILE A 292 -5.20 -2.19 10.87
CA ILE A 292 -6.05 -1.93 9.68
C ILE A 292 -7.49 -1.61 10.09
N LEU A 293 -8.06 -2.38 11.02
CA LEU A 293 -9.42 -2.12 11.53
C LEU A 293 -9.56 -0.82 12.33
N ALA A 294 -8.46 -0.30 12.88
CA ALA A 294 -8.45 0.97 13.62
C ALA A 294 -8.48 2.22 12.71
N LEU A 295 -8.35 2.05 11.38
CA LEU A 295 -8.41 3.16 10.42
C LEU A 295 -9.78 3.85 10.47
N LYS A 296 -9.77 5.19 10.46
CA LYS A 296 -10.95 6.06 10.45
C LYS A 296 -11.03 6.81 9.12
N ALA A 297 -12.27 7.01 8.63
CA ALA A 297 -12.57 7.73 7.39
C ALA A 297 -12.58 9.25 7.56
#